data_AF-A0A520A5T1-F1
#
_entry.id   AF-A0A520A5T1-F1
#
_cell.length_a   1.000
_cell.length_b   1.000
_cell.length_c   1.000
_cell.angle_alpha   90.00
_cell.angle_beta   90.00
_cell.angle_gamma   90.00
#
_symmetry.space_group_name_H-M   'P 1'
#
loop_
_entity.id
_entity.type
_entity.pdbx_description
1 polymer ?
#
loop_
_entity_poly.entity_id
_entity_poly.type
_entity_poly.pdbx_seq_one_letter_code
_entity_poly.pdbx_strand_id
1 'polypeptide(L)'
;MALINTIREKSGVAVGAVAIGMLLFIVGGDLIGGRNRLFGRDGNVVGSVNGEKIELPEFTAALEQAKQNFASQQGRQPDEQATGYLRDQVWNQLLYKRAFQPELDK
;
A
#
# COMPACT_ATOMS: atom_id res chain seq x y z
N MET A 1 -30.90 44.52 -19.32
CA MET A 1 -30.16 43.27 -19.54
C MET A 1 -29.64 42.78 -18.20
N ALA A 2 -30.56 42.39 -17.32
CA ALA A 2 -30.94 41.01 -17.06
C ALA A 2 -29.84 40.26 -16.30
N LEU A 3 -29.86 40.43 -14.97
CA LEU A 3 -29.10 39.71 -13.94
C LEU A 3 -28.90 38.20 -14.21
N ILE A 4 -29.78 37.60 -15.01
CA ILE A 4 -29.73 36.21 -15.45
C ILE A 4 -28.42 35.86 -16.21
N ASN A 5 -27.86 36.79 -16.99
CA ASN A 5 -26.59 36.54 -17.69
C ASN A 5 -25.41 36.54 -16.72
N THR A 6 -25.41 37.45 -15.74
CA THR A 6 -24.37 37.53 -14.70
C THR A 6 -24.42 36.33 -13.74
N ILE A 7 -25.62 35.81 -13.44
CA ILE A 7 -25.80 34.59 -12.63
C ILE A 7 -25.27 33.37 -13.39
N ARG A 8 -25.56 33.26 -14.69
CA ARG A 8 -25.08 32.15 -15.54
C ARG A 8 -23.56 32.16 -15.71
N GLU A 9 -22.97 33.34 -15.82
CA GLU A 9 -21.50 33.51 -15.93
C GLU A 9 -20.78 33.13 -14.63
N LYS A 10 -21.31 33.58 -13.48
CA LYS A 10 -20.75 33.21 -12.16
C LYS A 10 -21.01 31.74 -11.77
N SER A 11 -22.15 31.17 -12.16
CA SER A 11 -22.44 29.76 -11.89
C SER A 11 -21.58 28.83 -12.73
N GLY A 12 -21.24 29.20 -13.97
CA GLY A 12 -20.29 28.45 -14.80
C GLY A 12 -18.90 28.34 -14.17
N VAL A 13 -18.39 29.42 -13.60
CA VAL A 13 -17.10 29.43 -12.88
C VAL A 13 -17.15 28.57 -11.62
N ALA A 14 -18.23 28.65 -10.86
CA ALA A 14 -18.42 27.84 -9.65
C ALA A 14 -18.46 26.34 -9.97
N VAL A 15 -19.19 25.94 -11.02
CA VAL A 15 -19.27 24.53 -11.45
C VAL A 15 -17.90 24.04 -11.95
N GLY A 16 -17.17 24.86 -12.69
CA GLY A 16 -15.80 24.54 -13.13
C GLY A 16 -14.83 24.31 -11.97
N ALA A 17 -14.89 25.17 -10.94
CA ALA A 17 -14.06 25.02 -9.75
C ALA A 17 -14.34 23.73 -8.98
N VAL A 18 -15.62 23.33 -8.86
CA VAL A 18 -16.00 22.06 -8.21
C VAL A 18 -15.52 20.86 -9.02
N ALA A 19 -15.66 20.87 -10.35
CA ALA A 19 -15.20 19.78 -11.21
C ALA A 19 -13.66 19.60 -11.13
N ILE A 20 -12.90 20.69 -11.11
CA ILE A 20 -11.44 20.66 -10.92
C ILE A 20 -11.09 20.15 -9.52
N GLY A 21 -11.81 20.60 -8.49
CA GLY A 21 -11.65 20.10 -7.12
C GLY A 21 -11.89 18.59 -7.01
N MET A 22 -12.88 18.05 -7.71
CA MET A 22 -13.13 16.61 -7.75
C MET A 22 -12.03 15.83 -8.49
N LEU A 23 -11.51 16.35 -9.60
CA LEU A 23 -10.38 15.74 -10.31
C LEU A 23 -9.11 15.75 -9.44
N LEU A 24 -8.83 16.86 -8.77
CA LEU A 24 -7.74 16.96 -7.80
C LEU A 24 -7.97 16.08 -6.57
N PHE A 25 -9.21 15.82 -6.17
CA PHE A 25 -9.52 14.88 -5.09
C PHE A 25 -9.36 13.43 -5.54
N ILE A 26 -9.67 13.08 -6.79
CA ILE A 26 -9.47 11.72 -7.31
C ILE A 26 -7.98 11.45 -7.53
N VAL A 27 -7.28 12.36 -8.21
CA VAL A 27 -5.85 12.21 -8.53
C VAL A 27 -4.98 12.52 -7.31
N GLY A 28 -5.28 13.60 -6.60
CA GLY A 28 -4.60 13.96 -5.37
C GLY A 28 -5.00 13.06 -4.20
N GLY A 29 -6.19 12.44 -4.20
CA GLY A 29 -6.59 11.44 -3.21
C GLY A 29 -5.92 10.09 -3.40
N ASP A 30 -5.42 9.75 -4.59
CA ASP A 30 -4.56 8.57 -4.79
C ASP A 30 -3.12 8.86 -4.31
N LEU A 31 -2.66 10.10 -4.47
CA LEU A 31 -1.37 10.59 -3.96
C LEU A 31 -1.37 10.89 -2.45
N ILE A 32 -2.52 11.30 -1.90
CA ILE A 32 -2.77 11.61 -0.49
C ILE A 32 -3.36 10.40 0.26
N GLY A 33 -3.95 9.43 -0.45
CA GLY A 33 -4.48 8.18 0.09
C GLY A 33 -3.40 7.16 0.44
N GLY A 34 -2.16 7.39 -0.01
CA GLY A 34 -0.96 6.71 0.48
C GLY A 34 -0.43 7.27 1.81
N ARG A 35 -1.13 8.22 2.45
CA ARG A 35 -0.64 8.97 3.62
C ARG A 35 -0.82 8.24 4.96
N ASN A 36 -0.51 6.95 4.97
CA ASN A 36 -0.06 6.25 6.18
C ASN A 36 1.43 5.86 6.11
N ARG A 37 2.16 6.19 5.02
CA ARG A 37 3.60 5.86 4.90
C ARG A 37 4.55 6.94 5.45
N LEU A 38 4.10 8.18 5.70
CA LEU A 38 5.01 9.33 5.94
C LEU A 38 5.06 9.88 7.37
N PHE A 39 4.10 9.63 8.26
CA PHE A 39 4.05 10.29 9.59
C PHE A 39 3.89 9.35 10.80
N GLY A 40 4.17 8.05 10.66
CA GLY A 40 4.00 7.13 11.78
C GLY A 40 4.66 5.76 11.57
N ARG A 41 5.97 5.74 11.30
CA ARG A 41 6.75 4.51 11.05
C ARG A 41 7.35 3.91 12.34
N ASP A 42 6.63 4.00 13.46
CA ASP A 42 7.08 3.44 14.74
C ASP A 42 6.11 2.39 15.33
N GLY A 43 4.88 2.27 14.80
CA GLY A 43 3.88 1.32 15.32
C GLY A 43 3.79 -0.03 14.60
N ASN A 44 4.42 -0.18 13.43
CA ASN A 44 4.19 -1.32 12.52
C ASN A 44 5.49 -2.00 12.06
N VAL A 45 6.52 -2.06 12.90
CA VAL A 45 7.81 -2.71 12.57
C VAL A 45 7.84 -4.10 13.22
N VAL A 46 7.94 -5.16 12.40
CA VAL A 46 8.05 -6.55 12.90
C VAL A 46 9.49 -6.88 13.30
N GLY A 47 10.46 -6.19 12.70
CA GLY A 47 11.88 -6.28 13.04
C GLY A 47 12.75 -5.44 12.08
N SER A 48 14.02 -5.29 12.40
CA SER A 48 15.02 -4.66 11.52
C SER A 48 16.10 -5.66 11.15
N VAL A 49 16.39 -5.80 9.86
CA VAL A 49 17.48 -6.63 9.34
C VAL A 49 18.49 -5.70 8.68
N ASN A 50 19.74 -5.71 9.17
CA ASN A 50 20.85 -4.93 8.61
C ASN A 50 20.57 -3.42 8.41
N GLY A 51 19.82 -2.80 9.35
CA GLY A 51 19.44 -1.38 9.29
C GLY A 51 18.18 -1.08 8.47
N GLU A 52 17.59 -2.06 7.79
CA GLU A 52 16.36 -1.90 7.01
C GLU A 52 15.14 -2.46 7.76
N LYS A 53 14.13 -1.60 7.98
CA LYS A 53 12.91 -1.96 8.74
C LYS A 53 12.03 -2.90 7.89
N ILE A 54 11.69 -4.08 8.42
CA ILE A 54 10.63 -4.93 7.86
C ILE A 54 9.32 -4.50 8.52
N GLU A 55 8.42 -3.94 7.72
CA GLU A 55 7.13 -3.48 8.22
C GLU A 55 6.12 -4.63 8.25
N LEU A 56 5.20 -4.59 9.22
CA LEU A 56 4.12 -5.56 9.36
C LEU A 56 3.27 -5.69 8.09
N PRO A 57 2.90 -4.60 7.38
CA PRO A 57 2.16 -4.70 6.12
C PRO A 57 2.91 -5.51 5.06
N GLU A 58 4.23 -5.34 4.95
CA GLU A 58 5.06 -6.05 3.98
C GLU A 58 5.12 -7.55 4.30
N PHE A 59 5.34 -7.88 5.57
CA PHE A 59 5.34 -9.26 6.03
C PHE A 59 3.98 -9.93 5.80
N THR A 60 2.88 -9.24 6.11
CA THR A 60 1.52 -9.76 5.89
C THR A 60 1.20 -9.94 4.42
N ALA A 61 1.63 -9.03 3.54
CA ALA A 61 1.43 -9.15 2.11
C ALA A 61 2.19 -10.34 1.51
N ALA A 62 3.45 -10.53 1.93
CA ALA A 62 4.26 -11.67 1.50
C ALA A 62 3.69 -13.01 2.01
N LEU A 63 3.20 -13.04 3.26
CA LEU A 63 2.53 -14.21 3.82
C LEU A 63 1.24 -14.54 3.09
N GLU A 64 0.43 -13.54 2.74
CA GLU A 64 -0.81 -13.74 1.99
C GLU A 64 -0.54 -14.30 0.59
N GLN A 65 0.48 -13.80 -0.10
CA GLN A 65 0.91 -14.35 -1.38
C GLN A 65 1.36 -15.82 -1.26
N ALA A 66 2.11 -16.15 -0.20
CA ALA A 66 2.54 -17.53 0.06
C ALA A 66 1.33 -18.46 0.32
N LYS A 67 0.32 -17.98 1.07
CA LYS A 67 -0.93 -18.70 1.30
C LYS A 67 -1.74 -18.92 0.02
N GLN A 68 -1.85 -17.91 -0.84
CA GLN A 68 -2.53 -18.03 -2.14
C GLN A 68 -1.83 -19.04 -3.05
N ASN A 69 -0.50 -19.04 -3.08
CA ASN A 69 0.28 -20.03 -3.82
C ASN A 69 0.08 -21.44 -3.25
N PHE A 70 0.04 -21.58 -1.92
CA PHE A 70 -0.25 -22.86 -1.27
C PHE A 70 -1.66 -23.35 -1.62
N ALA A 71 -2.66 -22.47 -1.54
CA ALA A 71 -4.05 -22.79 -1.86
C ALA A 71 -4.23 -23.18 -3.32
N SER A 72 -3.51 -22.52 -4.23
CA SER A 72 -3.51 -22.84 -5.67
C SER A 72 -2.88 -24.21 -5.96
N GLN A 73 -1.87 -24.61 -5.19
CA GLN A 73 -1.17 -25.89 -5.36
C GLN A 73 -1.89 -27.07 -4.69
N GLN A 74 -2.39 -26.88 -3.46
CA GLN A 74 -3.02 -27.95 -2.68
C GLN A 74 -4.54 -27.98 -2.81
N GLY A 75 -5.15 -26.99 -3.49
CA GLY A 75 -6.61 -26.89 -3.62
C GLY A 75 -7.34 -26.62 -2.30
N ARG A 76 -6.61 -26.25 -1.24
CA ARG A 76 -7.14 -26.02 0.11
C ARG A 76 -6.39 -24.91 0.83
N GLN A 77 -7.09 -24.18 1.70
CA GLN A 77 -6.46 -23.18 2.56
C GLN A 77 -5.45 -23.85 3.50
N PRO A 78 -4.29 -23.22 3.78
CA PRO A 78 -3.34 -23.73 4.75
C PRO A 78 -3.95 -23.76 6.14
N ASP A 79 -3.79 -24.89 6.84
CA ASP A 79 -4.13 -25.02 8.26
C ASP A 79 -3.16 -24.22 9.14
N GLU A 80 -3.39 -24.18 10.46
CA GLU A 80 -2.51 -23.42 11.37
C GLU A 80 -1.06 -23.90 11.35
N GLN A 81 -0.83 -25.21 11.17
CA GLN A 81 0.51 -25.79 11.07
C GLN A 81 1.22 -25.35 9.78
N ALA A 82 0.54 -25.48 8.63
CA ALA A 82 1.05 -25.02 7.35
C ALA A 82 1.25 -23.49 7.34
N THR A 83 0.38 -22.74 8.00
CA THR A 83 0.51 -21.28 8.13
C THR A 83 1.75 -20.91 8.95
N GLY A 84 2.07 -21.66 10.01
CA GLY A 84 3.32 -21.51 10.76
C GLY A 84 4.55 -21.73 9.87
N TYR A 85 4.57 -22.81 9.11
CA TYR A 85 5.66 -23.09 8.18
C TYR A 85 5.81 -22.02 7.08
N LEU A 86 4.70 -21.57 6.49
CA LEU A 86 4.70 -20.50 5.48
C LEU A 86 5.23 -19.18 6.05
N ARG A 87 4.92 -18.89 7.32
CA ARG A 87 5.43 -17.71 8.03
C ARG A 87 6.96 -17.73 8.12
N ASP A 88 7.54 -18.86 8.49
CA ASP A 88 9.00 -19.02 8.60
C ASP A 88 9.67 -18.96 7.22
N GLN A 89 9.05 -19.56 6.20
CA GLN A 89 9.54 -19.49 4.83
C GLN A 89 9.59 -18.05 4.32
N VAL A 90 8.52 -17.27 4.55
CA VAL A 90 8.43 -15.86 4.15
C VAL A 90 9.43 -15.01 4.94
N TRP A 91 9.59 -15.28 6.24
CA TRP A 91 10.59 -14.60 7.06
C TRP A 91 12.00 -14.81 6.51
N ASN A 92 12.38 -16.05 6.19
CA ASN A 92 13.69 -16.36 5.62
C ASN A 92 13.90 -15.71 4.25
N GLN A 93 12.85 -15.63 3.43
CA GLN A 93 12.93 -14.96 2.12
C GLN A 93 13.16 -13.45 2.26
N LEU A 94 12.45 -12.80 3.18
CA LEU A 94 12.63 -11.37 3.46
C LEU A 94 13.99 -11.09 4.08
N LEU A 95 14.43 -11.95 5.00
CA LEU A 95 15.78 -11.91 5.57
C LEU A 95 16.83 -12.00 4.47
N TYR A 96 16.69 -12.94 3.53
CA TYR A 96 17.67 -13.11 2.45
C TYR A 96 17.73 -11.88 1.54
N LYS A 97 16.57 -11.36 1.11
CA LYS A 97 16.50 -10.15 0.27
C LYS A 97 17.18 -8.96 0.95
N ARG A 98 16.88 -8.73 2.23
CA ARG A 98 17.37 -7.55 2.98
C ARG A 98 18.83 -7.69 3.41
N ALA A 99 19.26 -8.90 3.78
CA ALA A 99 20.62 -9.12 4.24
C ALA A 99 21.63 -9.24 3.10
N PHE A 100 21.28 -9.88 1.97
CA PHE A 100 22.24 -10.26 0.93
C PHE A 100 22.16 -9.43 -0.36
N GLN A 101 21.02 -8.83 -0.74
CA GLN A 101 20.98 -7.96 -1.93
C GLN A 101 21.96 -6.77 -1.87
N PRO A 102 22.08 -6.02 -0.75
CA PRO A 102 23.00 -4.88 -0.71
C PRO A 102 24.49 -5.27 -0.75
N GLU A 103 24.83 -6.54 -0.48
CA GLU A 103 26.19 -7.06 -0.62
C GLU A 103 26.50 -7.62 -2.00
N LEU A 104 25.48 -8.01 -2.79
CA LEU A 104 25.64 -8.51 -4.15
C LEU A 104 25.72 -7.39 -5.22
N ASP A 105 25.16 -6.22 -4.92
CA ASP A 105 25.21 -5.03 -5.79
C ASP A 105 26.47 -4.15 -5.57
N LYS A 106 27.43 -4.59 -4.73
CA LYS A 106 28.76 -3.98 -4.56
C LYS A 106 29.81 -4.69 -5.40
#